data_AF-A0A5K0XXY6-F1
#
_entry.id   AF-A0A5K0XXY6-F1
#
_cell.length_a   1.000
_cell.length_b   1.000
_cell.length_c   1.000
_cell.angle_alpha   90.00
_cell.angle_beta   90.00
_cell.angle_gamma   90.00
#
_symmetry.space_group_name_H-M   'P 1'
#
loop_
_entity.id
_entity.type
_entity.pdbx_description
1 polymer ?
#
loop_
_entity_poly.entity_id
_entity_poly.type
_entity_poly.pdbx_seq_one_letter_code
_entity_poly.pdbx_strand_id
1 'polypeptide(L)' 'TNSVFSDVLNSLVSVFSLVGLKRTGKSCRLRWLNYLKPDVKRGNLTPEEQLLILELHSKWGN' A
#
# COMPACT_ATOMS: atom_id res chain seq x y z
N THR A 1 -4.73 6.78 -13.67
CA THR A 1 -4.40 6.32 -12.29
C THR A 1 -4.82 4.88 -11.97
N ASN A 2 -5.29 4.08 -12.94
CA ASN A 2 -5.48 2.62 -12.76
C ASN A 2 -4.55 1.75 -13.63
N SER A 3 -3.98 2.28 -14.72
CA SER A 3 -3.11 1.46 -15.59
C SER A 3 -1.76 1.14 -14.94
N VAL A 4 -1.04 2.13 -14.40
CA VAL A 4 0.30 1.90 -13.80
C VAL A 4 0.27 0.84 -12.68
N PHE A 5 -0.79 0.82 -11.87
CA PHE A 5 -0.97 -0.22 -10.86
C PHE A 5 -1.21 -1.59 -11.49
N SER A 6 -2.08 -1.67 -12.50
CA SER A 6 -2.31 -2.89 -13.27
C SER A 6 -1.03 -3.40 -13.95
N ASP A 7 -0.23 -2.50 -14.52
CA ASP A 7 1.01 -2.82 -15.21
C ASP A 7 2.08 -3.35 -14.24
N VAL A 8 2.24 -2.70 -13.09
CA VAL A 8 3.13 -3.16 -12.02
C VAL A 8 2.63 -4.46 -11.39
N LEU A 9 1.32 -4.62 -11.21
CA LEU A 9 0.73 -5.85 -10.65
C LEU A 9 0.92 -7.03 -11.62
N ASN A 10 0.69 -6.82 -12.92
CA ASN A 10 0.91 -7.84 -13.96
C ASN A 10 2.39 -8.20 -14.07
N SER A 11 3.28 -7.21 -14.04
CA SER A 11 4.73 -7.43 -14.05
C SER A 11 5.22 -8.19 -12.81
N LEU A 12 4.77 -7.79 -11.61
CA LEU A 12 5.14 -8.45 -10.35
C LEU A 12 4.58 -9.87 -10.25
N VAL A 13 3.32 -10.10 -10.60
CA VAL A 13 2.73 -11.44 -10.60
C VAL A 13 3.45 -12.37 -11.58
N SER A 14 3.83 -11.86 -12.75
CA SER A 14 4.66 -12.59 -13.73
C SER A 14 6.02 -12.98 -13.11
N VAL A 15 6.76 -12.02 -12.55
CA VAL A 15 8.06 -12.28 -11.91
C VAL A 15 7.94 -13.25 -10.74
N PHE A 16 6.92 -13.13 -9.87
CA PHE A 16 6.73 -14.01 -8.73
C PHE A 16 6.35 -15.45 -9.14
N SER A 17 5.60 -15.60 -10.22
CA SER A 17 5.29 -16.92 -10.80
C SER A 17 6.55 -17.59 -11.35
N LEU A 18 7.46 -16.82 -11.97
CA LEU A 18 8.73 -17.35 -12.51
C LEU A 18 9.70 -17.83 -11.42
N VAL A 19 9.62 -17.28 -10.20
CA VAL A 19 10.45 -17.70 -9.05
C VAL A 19 9.72 -18.69 -8.10
N GLY A 20 8.58 -19.26 -8.52
CA GLY A 20 7.86 -20.29 -7.76
C GLY A 20 7.09 -19.78 -6.53
N LEU A 21 6.90 -18.47 -6.37
CA LEU A 21 6.17 -17.87 -5.26
C LEU A 21 4.67 -17.77 -5.60
N LYS A 22 3.83 -18.60 -4.98
CA LYS A 22 2.36 -18.54 -5.09
C LYS A 22 1.79 -17.33 -4.33
N ARG A 23 1.85 -16.14 -4.92
CA ARG A 23 1.17 -14.93 -4.38
C ARG A 23 -0.17 -14.73 -5.09
N THR A 24 -1.21 -14.38 -4.33
CA THR A 24 -2.51 -13.99 -4.90
C THR A 24 -2.50 -12.52 -5.28
N GLY A 25 -3.25 -12.12 -6.31
CA GLY A 25 -3.36 -10.72 -6.73
C GLY A 25 -3.78 -9.77 -5.58
N LYS A 26 -4.60 -10.26 -4.64
CA LYS A 26 -4.96 -9.53 -3.41
C LYS A 26 -3.75 -9.22 -2.52
N SER A 27 -2.86 -10.19 -2.33
CA SER A 27 -1.62 -10.00 -1.55
C SER A 27 -0.67 -9.01 -2.22
N CYS A 28 -0.48 -9.13 -3.54
CA CYS A 28 0.33 -8.19 -4.32
C CYS A 28 -0.25 -6.76 -4.26
N ARG A 29 -1.56 -6.61 -4.41
CA ARG A 29 -2.25 -5.32 -4.28
C ARG A 29 -2.04 -4.70 -2.91
N LEU A 30 -2.22 -5.47 -1.84
CA LEU A 30 -2.02 -4.99 -0.48
C LEU A 30 -0.57 -4.57 -0.25
N ARG A 31 0.39 -5.33 -0.77
CA ARG A 31 1.82 -4.99 -0.65
C ARG A 31 2.16 -3.69 -1.39
N TRP A 32 1.62 -3.50 -2.59
CA TRP A 32 1.82 -2.27 -3.33
C TRP A 32 1.28 -1.06 -2.58
N LEU A 33 0.02 -1.12 -2.15
CA LEU A 33 -0.64 0.01 -1.50
C LEU A 33 0.02 0.42 -0.18
N ASN A 34 0.51 -0.55 0.61
CA ASN A 34 1.08 -0.26 1.92
C ASN A 34 2.59 0.00 1.92
N TYR A 35 3.32 -0.53 0.93
CA TYR A 35 4.78 -0.50 0.98
C TYR A 35 5.46 0.00 -0.29
N LEU A 36 5.00 -0.39 -1.48
CA LEU A 36 5.76 -0.14 -2.72
C LEU A 36 5.34 1.12 -3.47
N LYS A 37 4.11 1.59 -3.29
CA LYS A 37 3.63 2.79 -3.98
C LYS A 37 4.49 4.01 -3.58
N PRO A 38 5.01 4.79 -4.55
CA PRO A 38 5.91 5.93 -4.28
C PRO A 38 5.32 6.99 -3.35
N ASP A 39 4.02 7.22 -3.43
CA ASP A 39 3.32 8.25 -2.65
C ASP A 39 3.14 7.88 -1.17
N VAL A 40 3.49 6.66 -0.77
CA VAL A 40 3.40 6.25 0.63
C VAL A 40 4.52 6.97 1.39
N LYS A 41 4.15 7.96 2.21
CA LYS A 41 5.08 8.65 3.10
C LYS A 41 5.67 7.64 4.09
N ARG A 42 7.00 7.62 4.18
CA ARG A 42 7.76 6.78 5.11
C ARG A 42 8.51 7.70 6.08
N GLY A 43 8.41 7.43 7.37
CA GLY A 43 9.06 8.23 8.41
C GLY A 43 8.16 8.42 9.62
N ASN A 44 8.63 9.25 10.56
CA ASN A 44 7.87 9.61 11.74
C ASN A 44 6.70 10.53 11.37
N LEU A 45 5.59 10.39 12.08
CA LEU A 45 4.45 11.29 11.96
C LEU A 45 4.84 12.67 12.50
N THR A 46 4.42 13.72 11.82
CA THR A 46 4.57 15.08 12.38
C THR A 46 3.59 15.29 13.55
N PRO A 47 3.85 16.23 14.46
CA PRO A 47 2.93 16.54 15.56
C PRO A 47 1.51 16.87 15.06
N GLU A 48 1.41 17.54 13.92
CA GLU A 48 0.12 17.88 13.29
C GLU A 48 -0.59 16.64 12.76
N GLU A 49 0.14 15.72 12.12
CA GLU A 49 -0.41 14.44 11.67
C GLU A 49 -0.88 13.59 12.86
N GLN A 50 -0.15 13.61 13.98
CA GLN A 50 -0.55 12.92 15.22
C GLN A 50 -1.83 13.50 15.82
N LEU A 51 -1.93 14.83 15.92
CA LEU A 51 -3.15 15.50 16.41
C LEU A 51 -4.36 15.19 15.53
N LEU A 52 -4.17 15.23 14.21
CA LEU A 52 -5.24 14.92 13.27
C LEU A 52 -5.72 13.48 13.42
N ILE A 53 -4.81 12.51 13.61
CA ILE A 53 -5.18 11.11 13.87
C ILE A 53 -6.06 11.01 15.12
N LEU A 54 -5.69 11.69 16.21
CA LEU A 54 -6.46 11.69 17.46
C LEU A 54 -7.85 12.32 17.28
N GLU A 55 -7.94 13.44 16.58
CA GLU A 55 -9.22 14.11 16.30
C GLU A 55 -10.16 13.20 15.51
N LEU A 56 -9.65 12.63 14.41
CA LEU A 56 -10.44 11.75 13.55
C LEU A 56 -10.87 10.48 14.29
N HIS A 57 -9.99 9.91 15.13
CA HIS A 57 -10.33 8.76 15.95
C HIS A 57 -11.38 9.11 17.01
N SER A 58 -11.30 10.26 17.66
CA SER A 58 -12.32 10.71 18.61
C SER A 58 -13.68 10.92 17.94
N LYS A 59 -13.68 11.36 16.67
CA LYS A 59 -14.90 11.66 15.93
C LYS A 59 -15.60 10.42 15.38
N TRP A 60 -14.84 9.44 14.92
CA TRP A 60 -15.37 8.28 14.20
C TRP A 60 -15.13 6.93 14.88
N GLY A 61 -14.34 6.89 15.96
CA GLY A 61 -13.98 5.65 16.64
C GLY A 61 -13.08 4.76 15.79
N ASN A 62 -13.10 3.45 16.12
CA ASN A 62 -12.67 2.37 15.24
C ASN A 62 -13.89 1.54 14.88
#